data_AF-A0A3D2JN25-F1
#
_entry.id   AF-A0A3D2JN25-F1
#
_cell.length_a   1.000
_cell.length_b   1.000
_cell.length_c   1.000
_cell.angle_alpha   90.00
_cell.angle_beta   90.00
_cell.angle_gamma   90.00
#
_symmetry.space_group_name_H-M   'P 1'
#
loop_
_entity.id
_entity.type
_entity.pdbx_description
1 polymer ?
#
loop_
_entity_poly.entity_id
_entity_poly.type
_entity_poly.pdbx_seq_one_letter_code
_entity_poly.pdbx_strand_id
1 'polypeptide(L)'
;MWHLVAENRRTRAQTGRPVARSESFGDFWKPVAHRFAPPKKGESGPDDTVDRLVEITSPYDTVLDVGACGGRLAMPIADHVSHVTAVEPSDSMRERLTTAANA
;
A
#
# COMPACT_ATOMS: atom_id res chain seq x y z
N MET A 1 -1.76 -20.59 14.98
CA MET A 1 -0.90 -19.39 15.02
C MET A 1 -1.59 -18.13 14.48
N TRP A 2 -2.37 -18.22 13.39
CA TRP A 2 -3.18 -17.10 12.86
C TRP A 2 -4.35 -16.64 13.76
N HIS A 3 -5.00 -17.56 14.48
CA HIS A 3 -6.08 -17.23 15.41
C HIS A 3 -5.62 -16.31 16.57
N LEU A 4 -4.41 -16.51 17.09
CA LEU A 4 -3.88 -15.72 18.21
C LEU A 4 -3.56 -14.26 17.79
N VAL A 5 -3.11 -14.05 16.55
CA VAL A 5 -2.82 -12.71 16.01
C VAL A 5 -4.10 -11.95 15.68
N ALA A 6 -5.14 -12.65 15.19
CA ALA A 6 -6.45 -12.05 14.94
C ALA A 6 -7.14 -11.61 16.25
N GLU A 7 -7.03 -12.42 17.30
CA GLU A 7 -7.59 -12.12 18.62
C GLU A 7 -6.89 -10.93 19.29
N ASN A 8 -5.56 -10.82 19.15
CA ASN A 8 -4.78 -9.68 19.64
C ASN A 8 -5.08 -8.36 18.89
N ARG A 9 -5.62 -8.42 17.66
CA ARG A 9 -6.06 -7.24 16.90
C ARG A 9 -7.46 -6.76 17.28
N ARG A 10 -8.34 -7.66 17.76
CA ARG A 10 -9.67 -7.27 18.26
C ARG A 10 -9.58 -6.42 19.52
N THR A 11 -8.68 -6.76 20.45
CA THR A 11 -8.50 -6.02 21.72
C THR A 11 -7.91 -4.62 21.53
N ARG A 12 -7.04 -4.40 20.53
CA ARG A 12 -6.52 -3.06 20.22
C ARG A 12 -7.51 -2.16 19.49
N ALA A 13 -8.44 -2.73 18.71
CA ALA A 13 -9.50 -1.97 18.06
C ALA A 13 -10.59 -1.48 19.06
N GLN A 14 -10.78 -2.19 20.18
CA GLN A 14 -11.82 -1.89 21.18
C GLN A 14 -11.35 -1.03 22.37
N THR A 15 -10.05 -0.92 22.61
CA THR A 15 -9.50 -0.04 23.66
C THR A 15 -9.34 1.38 23.11
N GLY A 16 -10.48 2.05 22.93
CA GLY A 16 -10.60 3.38 22.34
C GLY A 16 -9.83 4.47 23.09
N ARG A 17 -8.52 4.57 22.85
CA ARG A 17 -7.86 5.86 22.82
C ARG A 17 -8.22 6.49 21.47
N PRO A 18 -8.93 7.62 21.42
CA PRO A 18 -8.98 8.38 20.19
C PRO A 18 -7.53 8.69 19.84
N VAL A 19 -7.05 8.14 18.73
CA VAL A 19 -5.84 8.67 18.09
C VAL A 19 -6.20 10.13 17.87
N ALA A 20 -5.55 11.02 18.64
CA ALA A 20 -5.74 12.45 18.49
C ALA A 20 -5.65 12.71 16.98
N ARG A 21 -6.70 13.30 16.40
CA ARG A 21 -6.69 13.75 15.01
C ARG A 21 -5.36 14.47 14.86
N SER A 22 -4.44 13.88 14.10
CA SER A 22 -3.08 14.40 14.05
C SER A 22 -3.19 15.87 13.74
N GLU A 23 -2.62 16.73 14.60
CA GLU A 23 -2.40 18.12 14.24
C GLU A 23 -1.82 18.11 12.82
N SER A 24 -2.38 18.92 11.93
CA SER A 24 -2.10 18.83 10.50
C SER A 24 -0.63 19.14 10.23
N PHE A 25 0.24 18.12 10.30
CA PHE A 25 1.64 18.19 9.91
C PHE A 25 1.75 18.17 8.37
N GLY A 26 0.97 19.01 7.69
CA GLY A 26 0.91 19.11 6.23
C GLY A 26 1.01 17.75 5.53
N ASP A 27 1.71 17.72 4.40
CA ASP A 27 2.13 16.48 3.77
C ASP A 27 3.53 16.10 4.26
N PHE A 28 3.61 15.35 5.37
CA PHE A 28 4.85 14.89 5.98
C PHE A 28 5.77 14.15 4.97
N TRP A 29 5.18 13.42 4.03
CA TRP A 29 5.91 12.57 3.09
C TRP A 29 6.45 13.33 1.88
N LYS A 30 6.00 14.57 1.65
CA LYS A 30 6.38 15.40 0.50
C LYS A 30 7.88 15.52 0.25
N PRO A 31 8.76 15.74 1.25
CA PRO A 31 10.20 15.89 1.01
C PRO A 31 10.85 14.62 0.44
N VAL A 32 10.25 13.45 0.68
CA VAL A 32 10.83 12.14 0.31
C VAL A 32 10.02 11.39 -0.74
N ALA A 33 8.87 11.91 -1.18
CA ALA A 33 7.97 11.22 -2.12
C ALA A 33 8.65 10.76 -3.42
N HIS A 34 9.64 11.52 -3.92
CA HIS A 34 10.40 11.15 -5.12
C HIS A 34 11.14 9.81 -4.99
N ARG A 35 11.43 9.34 -3.76
CA ARG A 35 12.11 8.07 -3.50
C ARG A 35 11.20 6.85 -3.61
N PHE A 36 9.90 7.07 -3.69
CA PHE A 36 8.88 6.01 -3.67
C PHE A 36 8.23 5.79 -5.04
N ALA A 37 8.80 6.36 -6.10
CA ALA A 37 8.41 6.02 -7.46
C ALA A 37 8.63 4.50 -7.66
N PRO A 38 7.63 3.76 -8.15
CA PRO A 38 7.80 2.36 -8.44
C PRO A 38 8.79 2.21 -9.59
N PRO A 39 9.59 1.14 -9.60
CA PRO A 39 10.44 0.83 -10.74
C PRO A 39 9.57 0.68 -11.99
N LYS A 40 10.08 1.10 -13.15
CA LYS A 40 9.35 0.87 -14.41
C LYS A 40 9.22 -0.62 -14.68
N LYS A 41 8.18 -0.98 -15.41
CA LYS A 41 7.92 -2.36 -15.83
C LYS A 41 9.16 -2.94 -16.55
N GLY A 42 9.69 -4.03 -16.02
CA GLY A 42 10.88 -4.71 -16.56
C GLY A 42 12.24 -4.10 -16.16
N GLU A 43 12.28 -2.96 -15.46
CA GLU A 43 13.53 -2.35 -14.96
C GLU A 43 13.88 -2.81 -13.53
N SER A 44 12.97 -3.51 -12.85
CA SER A 44 13.19 -4.06 -11.51
C SER A 44 13.67 -5.51 -11.56
N GLY A 45 14.67 -5.82 -10.71
CA GLY A 45 14.97 -7.21 -10.35
C GLY A 45 13.84 -7.84 -9.52
N PRO A 46 13.90 -9.15 -9.28
CA PRO A 46 12.90 -9.85 -8.47
C PRO A 46 12.72 -9.17 -7.10
N ASP A 47 11.47 -9.02 -6.67
CA ASP A 47 11.09 -8.47 -5.38
C ASP A 47 10.36 -9.54 -4.59
N ASP A 48 11.07 -10.15 -3.64
CA ASP A 48 10.56 -11.24 -2.80
C ASP A 48 9.20 -10.90 -2.17
N THR A 49 8.92 -9.62 -1.88
CA THR A 49 7.61 -9.24 -1.31
C THR A 49 6.51 -9.33 -2.36
N VAL A 50 6.76 -8.83 -3.56
CA VAL A 50 5.80 -8.89 -4.67
C VAL A 50 5.50 -10.34 -5.04
N ASP A 51 6.54 -11.17 -5.17
CA ASP A 51 6.40 -12.58 -5.53
C ASP A 51 5.51 -13.33 -4.53
N ARG A 52 5.74 -13.10 -3.23
CA ARG A 52 4.91 -13.71 -2.17
C ARG A 52 3.47 -13.22 -2.17
N LEU A 53 3.22 -11.96 -2.51
CA LEU A 53 1.86 -11.43 -2.60
C LEU A 53 1.12 -12.00 -3.81
N VAL A 54 1.81 -12.18 -4.93
CA VAL A 54 1.28 -12.85 -6.13
C VAL A 54 0.96 -14.33 -5.84
N GLU A 55 1.79 -15.04 -5.08
CA GLU A 55 1.54 -16.45 -4.69
C GLU A 55 0.24 -16.64 -3.88
N ILE A 56 -0.16 -15.64 -3.09
CA ILE A 56 -1.32 -15.73 -2.21
C ILE A 56 -2.58 -15.04 -2.77
N THR A 57 -2.50 -14.50 -3.98
CA THR A 57 -3.61 -13.82 -4.66
C THR A 57 -3.96 -14.47 -5.99
N SER A 58 -5.20 -14.30 -6.41
CA SER A 58 -5.75 -14.82 -7.66
C SER A 58 -6.06 -13.69 -8.65
N PRO A 59 -6.05 -13.95 -9.96
CA PRO A 59 -6.50 -12.99 -10.97
C PRO A 59 -7.93 -12.48 -10.81
N TYR A 60 -8.76 -13.13 -10.00
CA TYR A 60 -10.14 -12.72 -9.73
C TYR A 60 -10.28 -11.91 -8.44
N ASP A 61 -9.20 -11.76 -7.66
CA ASP A 61 -9.26 -11.06 -6.38
C ASP A 61 -9.37 -9.54 -6.57
N THR A 62 -9.93 -8.90 -5.56
CA THR A 62 -9.87 -7.45 -5.37
C THR A 62 -9.06 -7.16 -4.11
N VAL A 63 -8.07 -6.28 -4.20
CA VAL A 63 -7.09 -6.03 -3.13
C VAL A 63 -7.20 -4.59 -2.64
N LEU A 64 -7.16 -4.40 -1.32
CA LEU A 64 -7.04 -3.09 -0.67
C LEU A 64 -5.62 -2.90 -0.16
N ASP A 65 -4.86 -1.98 -0.75
CA ASP A 65 -3.52 -1.60 -0.32
C ASP A 65 -3.56 -0.33 0.55
N VAL A 66 -3.30 -0.48 1.85
CA VAL A 66 -3.36 0.62 2.82
C VAL A 66 -1.96 1.14 3.10
N GLY A 67 -1.71 2.41 2.78
CA GLY A 67 -0.37 3.00 2.80
C GLY A 67 0.40 2.67 1.53
N ALA A 68 -0.27 2.78 0.38
CA ALA A 68 0.26 2.38 -0.92
C ALA A 68 1.53 3.16 -1.34
N CYS A 69 1.86 4.26 -0.65
CA CYS A 69 2.98 5.13 -0.99
C CYS A 69 2.91 5.53 -2.47
N GLY A 70 4.04 5.50 -3.19
CA GLY A 70 4.06 5.72 -4.64
C GLY A 70 3.67 4.51 -5.48
N GLY A 71 3.30 3.36 -4.89
CA GLY A 71 2.76 2.22 -5.62
C GLY A 71 3.72 1.06 -5.92
N ARG A 72 4.86 0.96 -5.21
CA ARG A 72 5.83 -0.16 -5.39
C ARG A 72 5.16 -1.54 -5.36
N LEU A 73 4.20 -1.74 -4.47
CA LEU A 73 3.46 -3.00 -4.36
C LEU A 73 2.14 -2.96 -5.14
N ALA A 74 1.40 -1.85 -5.05
CA ALA A 74 0.11 -1.70 -5.72
C ALA A 74 0.17 -1.98 -7.24
N MET A 75 1.21 -1.50 -7.93
CA MET A 75 1.31 -1.63 -9.40
C MET A 75 1.54 -3.07 -9.86
N PRO A 76 2.55 -3.81 -9.38
CA PRO A 76 2.72 -5.20 -9.78
C PRO A 76 1.58 -6.11 -9.31
N ILE A 77 0.93 -5.81 -8.17
CA ILE A 77 -0.26 -6.56 -7.75
C ILE A 77 -1.43 -6.29 -8.71
N ALA A 78 -1.63 -5.04 -9.15
CA ALA A 78 -2.68 -4.68 -10.10
C ALA A 78 -2.51 -5.32 -11.48
N ASP A 79 -1.27 -5.63 -11.88
CA ASP A 79 -0.98 -6.41 -13.09
C ASP A 79 -1.41 -7.90 -12.96
N HIS A 80 -1.58 -8.41 -11.74
CA HIS A 80 -1.91 -9.82 -11.46
C HIS A 80 -3.37 -10.04 -11.08
N VAL A 81 -3.98 -9.15 -10.29
CA VAL A 81 -5.36 -9.30 -9.76
C VAL A 81 -6.40 -8.50 -10.56
N SER A 82 -7.69 -8.73 -10.31
CA SER A 82 -8.75 -8.05 -11.07
C SER A 82 -8.86 -6.55 -10.77
N HIS A 83 -8.57 -6.15 -9.53
CA HIS A 83 -8.65 -4.75 -9.12
C HIS A 83 -7.84 -4.49 -7.84
N VAL A 84 -7.20 -3.32 -7.78
CA VAL A 84 -6.56 -2.80 -6.57
C VAL A 84 -7.16 -1.45 -6.20
N THR A 85 -7.63 -1.31 -4.96
CA THR A 85 -7.91 -0.02 -4.34
C THR A 85 -6.73 0.37 -3.46
N ALA A 86 -6.03 1.44 -3.83
CA ALA A 86 -4.89 1.96 -3.08
C ALA A 86 -5.30 3.16 -2.23
N VAL A 87 -5.02 3.11 -0.92
CA VAL A 87 -5.33 4.18 0.04
C VAL A 87 -4.04 4.83 0.51
N GLU A 88 -3.89 6.13 0.23
CA GLU A 88 -2.71 6.90 0.60
C GLU A 88 -3.09 8.32 1.04
N PRO A 89 -2.89 8.68 2.33
CA PRO A 89 -3.23 10.00 2.84
C PRO A 89 -2.35 11.14 2.30
N SER A 90 -1.10 10.87 1.91
CA SER A 90 -0.19 11.90 1.38
C SER A 90 -0.53 12.27 -0.06
N ASP A 91 -0.80 13.56 -0.29
CA ASP A 91 -1.08 14.10 -1.62
C ASP A 91 0.11 13.86 -2.58
N SER A 92 1.34 14.14 -2.14
CA SER A 92 2.54 13.94 -2.95
C SER A 92 2.83 12.47 -3.26
N MET A 93 2.45 11.53 -2.38
CA MET A 93 2.53 10.10 -2.68
C MET A 93 1.45 9.68 -3.67
N ARG A 94 0.20 10.18 -3.51
CA ARG A 94 -0.88 9.94 -4.49
C ARG A 94 -0.52 10.44 -5.89
N GLU A 95 0.18 11.56 -6.02
CA GLU A 95 0.69 12.02 -7.31
C GLU A 95 1.64 11.00 -7.95
N ARG A 96 2.54 10.39 -7.17
CA ARG A 96 3.46 9.33 -7.67
C ARG A 96 2.70 8.08 -8.08
N LEU A 97 1.77 7.63 -7.23
CA LEU A 97 0.91 6.48 -7.52
C LEU A 97 0.09 6.70 -8.79
N THR A 98 -0.53 7.88 -8.93
CA THR A 98 -1.33 8.24 -10.11
C THR A 98 -0.47 8.32 -11.36
N THR A 99 0.76 8.85 -11.26
CA THR A 99 1.70 8.87 -12.38
C THR A 99 2.05 7.44 -12.81
N ALA A 100 2.32 6.55 -11.85
CA ALA A 100 2.66 5.16 -12.13
C ALA A 100 1.49 4.38 -12.76
N ALA A 101 0.27 4.59 -12.29
CA ALA A 101 -0.93 3.92 -12.81
C ALA A 101 -1.31 4.35 -14.25
N ASN A 102 -0.82 5.50 -14.70
CA ASN A 102 -1.06 6.05 -16.04
C ASN A 102 0.13 5.89 -16.99
N ALA A 103 1.24 5.27 -16.55
CA ALA A 103 2.45 5.07 -17.34
C ALA A 103 2.37 3.78 -18.17
#